data_AF-A0A8R2JVS1-F1
#
_entry.id   AF-A0A8R2JVS1-F1
#
_cell.length_a   1.000
_cell.length_b   1.000
_cell.length_c   1.000
_cell.angle_alpha   90.00
_cell.angle_beta   90.00
_cell.angle_gamma   90.00
#
_symmetry.space_group_name_H-M   'P 1'
#
loop_
_entity.id
_entity.type
_entity.pdbx_description
1 polymer ?
#
loop_
_entity_poly.entity_id
_entity_poly.type
_entity_poly.pdbx_seq_one_letter_code
_entity_poly.pdbx_strand_id
1 'polypeptide(L)'
;MSTPIVIIRLLICTVIFILPCCKAHRGYIEWYRDLKTSRLDEAIKIGVEKVENRYRSEDIILSNVSRLTMGSPAHGQLIESMPSKNGHSASRTAEILIEASKHLRNSYGVFDERQCGIDLSIVNLTGTILGAMCMSEYNNSNLCTGKNLDYRSADGSCNNLKRNYLGKANTAYKRLLFPEYTDGISEMPNFYEKKLPDPRLVSTTLVKDEDSPDHTKTMMMAYWAMFIGHDLSHTAVSTMGMHIKHLTMNQATHYLDASMIYGTSEEQTLSLRQMSFGLLSVEKRWFFDPSSDLMPLETNDTNVCQNGPGTCYRAGDTRANAYPQLNAVYTMWVREHNRIARELYKENLFWSDEELFREAKKITTAFIQHITYNEWLPALLGVNYTKENGLGLEYRTKYDETADPSVSNSFATAILPFANSMIGDSISGYQYIDGPSKVRTHPGGQYGTLKGNYNQPLTMNKSLHNMLLGLTVQPTQKVDMLFTESVIF
;
A
#
# COMPACT_ATOMS: atom_id res chain seq x y z
N MET A 1 -44.32 11.38 7.33
CA MET A 1 -43.50 12.60 7.46
C MET A 1 -42.10 12.26 6.99
N SER A 2 -41.73 12.86 5.87
CA SER A 2 -40.60 12.57 5.00
C SER A 2 -39.34 13.31 5.45
N THR A 3 -38.29 12.57 5.82
CA THR A 3 -36.95 13.11 6.12
C THR A 3 -35.99 12.77 4.98
N PRO A 4 -35.52 13.76 4.19
CA PRO A 4 -34.48 13.56 3.17
C PRO A 4 -33.12 14.05 3.70
N ILE A 5 -32.29 13.17 4.29
CA ILE A 5 -30.86 13.43 4.56
C ILE A 5 -30.05 12.14 4.33
N VAL A 6 -30.16 11.57 3.13
CA VAL A 6 -29.33 10.44 2.72
C VAL A 6 -28.96 10.68 1.28
N ILE A 7 -27.80 11.28 1.01
CA ILE A 7 -27.13 11.33 -0.31
C ILE A 7 -25.74 11.97 -0.13
N ILE A 8 -24.75 11.43 -0.86
CA ILE A 8 -23.35 11.86 -1.05
C ILE A 8 -22.33 11.42 0.01
N ARG A 9 -21.80 10.20 -0.13
CA ARG A 9 -20.42 9.91 0.31
C ARG A 9 -19.60 9.03 -0.62
N LEU A 10 -20.04 8.64 -1.82
CA LEU A 10 -19.47 7.46 -2.47
C LEU A 10 -18.78 7.48 -3.84
N LEU A 11 -18.48 8.62 -4.47
CA LEU A 11 -17.23 8.74 -5.27
C LEU A 11 -16.42 9.99 -4.90
N ILE A 12 -16.81 10.60 -3.79
CA ILE A 12 -16.04 11.55 -3.01
C ILE A 12 -15.24 10.82 -1.90
N CYS A 13 -15.40 9.49 -1.77
CA CYS A 13 -15.28 8.65 -0.56
C CYS A 13 -14.23 8.92 0.50
N THR A 14 -13.12 9.57 0.19
CA THR A 14 -12.04 9.82 1.14
C THR A 14 -11.43 11.23 1.09
N VAL A 15 -11.90 12.16 0.23
CA VAL A 15 -11.21 13.46 0.05
C VAL A 15 -11.96 14.66 0.62
N ILE A 16 -13.24 14.53 0.97
CA ILE A 16 -14.05 15.75 1.12
C ILE A 16 -15.00 15.58 2.29
N PHE A 17 -14.64 16.18 3.42
CA PHE A 17 -15.49 16.83 4.42
C PHE A 17 -14.72 16.87 5.75
N ILE A 18 -13.79 17.82 5.86
CA ILE A 18 -13.68 18.55 7.12
C ILE A 18 -14.98 19.36 7.21
N LEU A 19 -15.73 19.17 8.30
CA LEU A 19 -16.91 19.97 8.61
C LEU A 19 -16.59 21.47 8.48
N PRO A 20 -17.49 22.28 7.90
CA PRO A 20 -17.33 23.73 7.89
C PRO A 20 -17.49 24.25 9.32
N CYS A 21 -16.40 24.25 10.08
CA CYS A 21 -16.25 25.14 11.21
C CYS A 21 -15.53 26.41 10.73
N CYS A 22 -16.11 27.10 9.75
CA CYS A 22 -15.85 28.53 9.53
C CYS A 22 -17.00 29.13 8.73
N LYS A 23 -17.52 30.23 9.28
CA LYS A 23 -18.66 31.01 8.81
C LYS A 23 -18.47 31.44 7.35
N ALA A 24 -19.57 31.37 6.59
CA ALA A 24 -19.72 32.00 5.30
C ALA A 24 -19.16 33.44 5.32
N HIS A 25 -18.15 33.70 4.49
CA HIS A 25 -17.78 35.06 4.14
C HIS A 25 -18.85 35.62 3.19
N ARG A 26 -19.45 36.76 3.57
CA ARG A 26 -20.41 37.51 2.77
C ARG A 26 -19.77 37.88 1.42
N GLY A 27 -20.37 37.42 0.32
CA GLY A 27 -20.06 37.88 -1.03
C GLY A 27 -19.76 36.80 -2.08
N TYR A 28 -19.62 35.53 -1.69
CA TYR A 28 -19.37 34.43 -2.63
C TYR A 28 -20.66 33.94 -3.30
N ILE A 29 -20.68 33.92 -4.64
CA ILE A 29 -21.72 33.23 -5.41
C ILE A 29 -21.38 31.73 -5.39
N GLU A 30 -22.27 30.92 -4.84
CA GLU A 30 -22.14 29.46 -4.80
C GLU A 30 -22.38 28.85 -6.20
N TRP A 31 -21.49 29.14 -7.15
CA TRP A 31 -21.59 28.75 -8.57
C TRP A 31 -21.90 27.26 -8.78
N TYR A 32 -21.42 26.43 -7.86
CA TYR A 32 -21.60 24.98 -7.90
C TYR A 32 -23.04 24.53 -7.64
N ARG A 33 -23.89 25.37 -7.02
CA ARG A 33 -25.30 25.04 -6.76
C ARG A 33 -26.18 25.08 -8.01
N ASP A 34 -25.78 25.87 -9.01
CA ASP A 34 -26.51 26.02 -10.28
C ASP A 34 -25.96 25.11 -11.39
N LEU A 35 -25.02 24.21 -11.07
CA LEU A 35 -24.49 23.22 -12.01
C LEU A 35 -25.58 22.24 -12.45
N LYS A 36 -26.03 22.37 -13.70
CA LYS A 36 -26.95 21.41 -14.32
C LYS A 36 -26.25 20.07 -14.56
N THR A 37 -26.96 18.96 -14.36
CA THR A 37 -26.49 17.59 -14.66
C THR A 37 -25.90 17.48 -16.07
N SER A 38 -26.51 18.14 -17.07
CA SER A 38 -26.01 18.14 -18.45
C SER A 38 -24.61 18.72 -18.61
N ARG A 39 -24.24 19.72 -17.80
CA ARG A 39 -22.90 20.32 -17.80
C ARG A 39 -21.88 19.43 -17.12
N LEU A 40 -22.29 18.74 -16.05
CA LEU A 40 -21.44 17.75 -15.38
C LEU A 40 -21.14 16.57 -16.31
N ASP A 41 -22.16 16.04 -17.02
CA ASP A 41 -21.97 14.97 -17.99
C ASP A 41 -21.09 15.41 -19.18
N GLU A 42 -21.23 16.66 -19.65
CA GLU A 42 -20.34 17.24 -20.67
C GLU A 42 -18.88 17.29 -20.18
N ALA A 43 -18.63 17.79 -18.97
CA ALA A 43 -17.29 17.83 -18.39
C ALA A 43 -16.69 16.43 -18.21
N ILE A 44 -17.49 15.45 -17.77
CA ILE A 44 -17.07 14.05 -17.65
C ILE A 44 -16.70 13.48 -19.01
N LYS A 45 -17.51 13.73 -20.05
CA LYS A 45 -17.23 13.26 -21.42
C LYS A 45 -15.91 13.82 -21.96
N ILE A 46 -15.62 15.10 -21.71
CA ILE A 46 -14.34 15.72 -22.06
C ILE A 46 -13.19 15.08 -21.28
N GLY A 47 -13.40 14.80 -20.00
CA GLY A 47 -12.42 14.09 -19.17
C GLY A 47 -12.09 12.70 -19.72
N VAL A 48 -13.11 11.93 -20.11
CA VAL A 48 -12.95 10.62 -20.77
C VAL A 48 -12.12 10.75 -22.04
N GLU A 49 -12.46 11.67 -22.94
CA GLU A 49 -11.74 11.86 -24.20
C GLU A 49 -10.26 12.19 -23.99
N LYS A 50 -9.95 13.10 -23.06
CA LYS A 50 -8.57 13.49 -22.74
C LYS A 50 -7.76 12.33 -22.17
N VAL A 51 -8.34 11.56 -21.26
CA VAL A 51 -7.68 10.43 -20.61
C VAL A 51 -7.43 9.30 -21.60
N GLU A 52 -8.40 8.97 -22.46
CA GLU A 52 -8.24 7.97 -23.53
C GLU A 52 -7.13 8.35 -24.53
N ASN A 53 -7.04 9.63 -24.90
CA ASN A 53 -5.96 10.10 -25.76
C ASN A 53 -4.58 9.99 -25.10
N ARG A 54 -4.50 10.16 -23.77
CA ARG A 54 -3.26 10.00 -23.00
C ARG A 54 -2.84 8.54 -22.93
N TYR A 55 -3.75 7.62 -22.61
CA TYR A 55 -3.44 6.19 -22.54
C TYR A 55 -2.94 5.62 -23.88
N ARG A 56 -3.54 6.03 -25.00
CA ARG A 56 -3.03 5.65 -26.34
C ARG A 56 -1.59 6.12 -26.58
N SER A 57 -1.18 7.22 -25.97
CA SER A 57 0.18 7.75 -26.08
C SER A 57 1.16 7.08 -25.11
N GLU A 58 0.66 6.60 -23.96
CA GLU A 58 1.44 5.88 -22.93
C GLU A 58 1.95 4.53 -23.43
N ASP A 59 1.11 3.73 -24.10
CA ASP A 59 1.54 2.45 -24.70
C ASP A 59 2.68 2.68 -25.72
N ILE A 60 2.59 3.77 -26.48
CA ILE A 60 3.62 4.17 -27.46
C ILE A 60 4.89 4.63 -26.74
N ILE A 61 4.79 5.37 -25.64
CA ILE A 61 5.96 5.89 -24.92
C ILE A 61 6.64 4.78 -24.12
N LEU A 62 5.92 3.94 -23.40
CA LEU A 62 6.46 2.78 -22.70
C LEU A 62 7.14 1.80 -23.67
N SER A 63 6.57 1.58 -24.86
CA SER A 63 7.22 0.79 -25.91
C SER A 63 8.51 1.43 -26.46
N ASN A 64 8.66 2.76 -26.32
CA ASN A 64 9.80 3.53 -26.81
C ASN A 64 10.81 3.92 -25.71
N VAL A 65 10.50 3.74 -24.41
CA VAL A 65 11.43 3.98 -23.30
C VAL A 65 12.50 2.88 -23.28
N SER A 66 13.43 3.00 -24.22
CA SER A 66 14.60 2.14 -24.42
C SER A 66 15.85 2.66 -23.70
N ARG A 67 15.69 3.29 -22.53
CA ARG A 67 16.82 3.87 -21.75
C ARG A 67 16.98 3.36 -20.33
N LEU A 68 16.05 2.56 -19.81
CA LEU A 68 16.26 1.89 -18.53
C LEU A 68 16.87 0.53 -18.79
N THR A 69 18.00 0.24 -18.15
CA THR A 69 18.59 -1.10 -18.17
C THR A 69 17.63 -2.06 -17.48
N MET A 70 17.14 -3.08 -18.18
CA MET A 70 16.27 -4.09 -17.59
C MET A 70 16.96 -4.72 -16.37
N GLY A 71 16.21 -4.91 -15.29
CA GLY A 71 16.75 -5.40 -14.02
C GLY A 71 17.63 -4.39 -13.27
N SER A 72 17.73 -3.13 -13.70
CA SER A 72 18.31 -2.08 -12.85
C SER A 72 17.36 -1.69 -11.70
N PRO A 73 17.86 -1.08 -10.61
CA PRO A 73 16.99 -0.58 -9.55
C PRO A 73 15.92 0.41 -10.04
N ALA A 74 16.27 1.28 -10.99
CA ALA A 74 15.33 2.21 -11.62
C ALA A 74 14.23 1.49 -12.42
N HIS A 75 14.57 0.38 -13.09
CA HIS A 75 13.59 -0.46 -13.77
C HIS A 75 12.63 -1.14 -12.79
N GLY A 76 13.16 -1.73 -11.71
CA GLY A 76 12.35 -2.34 -10.66
C GLY A 76 11.40 -1.34 -9.98
N GLN A 77 11.91 -0.16 -9.61
CA GLN A 77 11.11 0.93 -9.03
C GLN A 77 9.98 1.38 -9.97
N LEU A 78 10.24 1.46 -11.28
CA LEU A 78 9.22 1.80 -12.26
C LEU A 78 8.08 0.78 -12.23
N ILE A 79 8.40 -0.52 -12.26
CA ILE A 79 7.37 -1.57 -12.28
C ILE A 79 6.61 -1.66 -10.95
N GLU A 80 7.28 -1.51 -9.81
CA GLU A 80 6.61 -1.46 -8.49
C GLU A 80 5.63 -0.28 -8.35
N SER A 81 5.90 0.80 -9.09
CA SER A 81 5.04 1.98 -9.14
C SER A 81 3.87 1.81 -10.12
N MET A 82 3.92 0.82 -11.02
CA MET A 82 2.85 0.57 -11.98
C MET A 82 1.59 0.05 -11.27
N PRO A 83 0.39 0.46 -11.71
CA PRO A 83 -0.84 -0.08 -11.17
C PRO A 83 -1.04 -1.55 -11.54
N SER A 84 -1.65 -2.33 -10.65
CA SER A 84 -2.27 -3.61 -10.98
C SER A 84 -3.43 -3.42 -11.97
N LYS A 85 -3.94 -4.48 -12.61
CA LYS A 85 -5.11 -4.37 -13.51
C LYS A 85 -6.32 -3.68 -12.85
N ASN A 86 -6.60 -4.04 -11.59
CA ASN A 86 -7.68 -3.42 -10.81
C ASN A 86 -7.32 -1.99 -10.40
N GLY A 87 -6.06 -1.74 -10.03
CA GLY A 87 -5.54 -0.41 -9.74
C GLY A 87 -5.59 0.53 -10.94
N HIS A 88 -5.33 0.03 -12.15
CA HIS A 88 -5.44 0.76 -13.41
C HIS A 88 -6.88 1.24 -13.65
N SER A 89 -7.86 0.33 -13.50
CA SER A 89 -9.27 0.69 -13.66
C SER A 89 -9.71 1.77 -12.65
N ALA A 90 -9.30 1.62 -11.40
CA ALA A 90 -9.61 2.57 -10.34
C ALA A 90 -8.91 3.93 -10.55
N SER A 91 -7.64 3.92 -10.96
CA SER A 91 -6.86 5.12 -11.30
C SER A 91 -7.43 5.87 -12.50
N ARG A 92 -7.91 5.15 -13.53
CA ARG A 92 -8.53 5.77 -14.72
C ARG A 92 -9.73 6.63 -14.36
N THR A 93 -10.62 6.13 -13.49
CA THR A 93 -11.79 6.90 -13.02
C THR A 93 -11.36 8.17 -12.29
N ALA A 94 -10.30 8.10 -11.49
CA ALA A 94 -9.73 9.26 -10.80
C ALA A 94 -9.14 10.31 -11.77
N GLU A 95 -8.43 9.87 -12.81
CA GLU A 95 -7.88 10.78 -13.82
C GLU A 95 -8.97 11.51 -14.61
N ILE A 96 -10.06 10.80 -14.98
CA ILE A 96 -11.21 11.39 -15.67
C ILE A 96 -11.82 12.51 -14.83
N LEU A 97 -11.95 12.27 -13.52
CA LEU A 97 -12.47 13.24 -12.56
C LEU A 97 -11.59 14.48 -12.45
N ILE A 98 -10.27 14.32 -12.44
CA ILE A 98 -9.32 15.45 -12.42
C ILE A 98 -9.48 16.30 -13.68
N GLU A 99 -9.54 15.68 -14.86
CA GLU A 99 -9.70 16.41 -16.12
C GLU A 99 -11.07 17.10 -16.26
N ALA A 100 -12.14 16.46 -15.78
CA ALA A 100 -13.47 17.07 -15.71
C ALA A 100 -13.48 18.28 -14.76
N SER A 101 -12.84 18.15 -13.59
CA SER A 101 -12.72 19.23 -12.61
C SER A 101 -11.96 20.43 -13.18
N LYS A 102 -10.84 20.19 -13.87
CA LYS A 102 -10.10 21.24 -14.60
C LYS A 102 -10.95 21.94 -15.64
N HIS A 103 -11.73 21.17 -16.40
CA HIS A 103 -12.63 21.75 -17.40
C HIS A 103 -13.66 22.67 -16.75
N LEU A 104 -14.33 22.20 -15.68
CA LEU A 104 -15.31 23.00 -14.94
C LEU A 104 -14.68 24.28 -14.38
N ARG A 105 -13.51 24.21 -13.73
CA ARG A 105 -12.81 25.40 -13.25
C ARG A 105 -12.62 26.42 -14.37
N ASN A 106 -12.08 25.99 -15.50
CA ASN A 106 -11.79 26.86 -16.63
C ASN A 106 -13.06 27.46 -17.25
N SER A 107 -14.19 26.76 -17.22
CA SER A 107 -15.47 27.24 -17.73
C SER A 107 -16.15 28.26 -16.83
N TYR A 108 -15.96 28.18 -15.51
CA TYR A 108 -16.62 29.03 -14.53
C TYR A 108 -15.74 30.17 -13.99
N GLY A 109 -14.45 30.20 -14.33
CA GLY A 109 -13.56 31.34 -14.09
C GLY A 109 -13.41 31.70 -12.60
N VAL A 110 -13.23 30.69 -11.74
CA VAL A 110 -13.14 30.89 -10.29
C VAL A 110 -11.84 31.60 -9.92
N PHE A 111 -11.93 32.70 -9.18
CA PHE A 111 -10.79 33.56 -8.84
C PHE A 111 -9.92 33.05 -7.67
N ASP A 112 -10.48 32.18 -6.81
CA ASP A 112 -9.75 31.52 -5.72
C ASP A 112 -9.65 30.02 -6.02
N GLU A 113 -8.43 29.59 -6.34
CA GLU A 113 -8.13 28.21 -6.71
C GLU A 113 -8.43 27.24 -5.56
N ARG A 114 -8.09 27.60 -4.32
CA ARG A 114 -8.34 26.75 -3.16
C ARG A 114 -9.83 26.61 -2.89
N GLN A 115 -10.57 27.72 -2.97
CA GLN A 115 -12.02 27.68 -2.81
C GLN A 115 -12.68 26.93 -3.97
N CYS A 116 -12.17 27.04 -5.20
CA CYS A 116 -12.64 26.24 -6.34
C CYS A 116 -12.54 24.74 -6.06
N GLY A 117 -11.39 24.30 -5.55
CA GLY A 117 -11.19 22.91 -5.12
C GLY A 117 -12.22 22.49 -4.07
N ILE A 118 -12.45 23.32 -3.04
CA ILE A 118 -13.45 23.06 -2.00
C ILE A 118 -14.87 23.02 -2.57
N ASP A 119 -15.22 23.91 -3.50
CA ASP A 119 -16.54 23.94 -4.11
C ASP A 119 -16.79 22.71 -4.98
N LEU A 120 -15.81 22.33 -5.83
CA LEU A 120 -15.84 21.12 -6.64
C LEU A 120 -16.01 19.86 -5.79
N SER A 121 -15.43 19.90 -4.60
CA SER A 121 -15.47 18.79 -3.66
C SER A 121 -16.88 18.53 -3.09
N ILE A 122 -17.74 19.54 -3.06
CA ILE A 122 -19.10 19.43 -2.51
C ILE A 122 -20.18 19.37 -3.60
N VAL A 123 -19.80 19.30 -4.88
CA VAL A 123 -20.74 19.17 -6.01
C VAL A 123 -21.56 17.88 -5.89
N ASN A 124 -22.88 18.03 -6.02
CA ASN A 124 -23.78 16.89 -6.02
C ASN A 124 -23.75 16.16 -7.37
N LEU A 125 -23.25 14.94 -7.37
CA LEU A 125 -23.20 14.09 -8.57
C LEU A 125 -24.50 13.31 -8.83
N THR A 126 -25.53 13.43 -7.99
CA THR A 126 -26.79 12.69 -8.14
C THR A 126 -27.42 12.93 -9.50
N GLY A 127 -27.78 11.85 -10.21
CA GLY A 127 -28.37 11.91 -11.55
C GLY A 127 -27.36 11.99 -12.70
N THR A 128 -26.05 12.13 -12.43
CA THR A 128 -24.99 11.99 -13.44
C THR A 128 -24.59 10.52 -13.62
N ILE A 129 -23.90 10.20 -14.72
CA ILE A 129 -23.33 8.85 -14.95
C ILE A 129 -22.42 8.43 -13.80
N LEU A 130 -21.55 9.35 -13.38
CA LEU A 130 -20.61 9.10 -12.29
C LEU A 130 -21.35 8.93 -10.96
N GLY A 131 -22.36 9.76 -10.69
CA GLY A 131 -23.24 9.60 -9.53
C GLY A 131 -23.90 8.24 -9.46
N ALA A 132 -24.38 7.72 -10.59
CA ALA A 132 -24.94 6.37 -10.68
C ALA A 132 -23.89 5.30 -10.38
N MET A 133 -22.66 5.44 -10.91
CA MET A 133 -21.53 4.58 -10.55
C MET A 133 -21.25 4.61 -9.05
N CYS A 134 -21.18 5.79 -8.40
CA CYS A 134 -20.99 5.90 -6.95
C CYS A 134 -22.04 5.12 -6.17
N MET A 135 -23.29 5.35 -6.56
CA MET A 135 -24.43 4.87 -5.82
C MET A 135 -24.58 3.36 -5.98
N SER A 136 -24.18 2.81 -7.14
CA SER A 136 -24.09 1.36 -7.32
C SER A 136 -23.05 0.71 -6.42
N GLU A 137 -21.97 1.40 -6.05
CA GLU A 137 -21.01 0.88 -5.06
C GLU A 137 -21.56 1.04 -3.63
N TYR A 138 -22.18 2.18 -3.29
CA TYR A 138 -22.60 2.41 -1.90
C TYR A 138 -23.81 1.60 -1.47
N ASN A 139 -24.80 1.56 -2.36
CA ASN A 139 -26.10 1.02 -2.05
C ASN A 139 -26.22 -0.44 -2.49
N ASN A 140 -25.11 -1.08 -2.83
CA ASN A 140 -25.09 -2.52 -3.06
C ASN A 140 -25.23 -3.27 -1.74
N SER A 141 -26.46 -3.26 -1.22
CA SER A 141 -26.90 -4.03 -0.06
C SER A 141 -26.70 -5.54 -0.27
N ASN A 142 -26.64 -5.98 -1.54
CA ASN A 142 -26.42 -7.37 -1.90
C ASN A 142 -24.94 -7.75 -2.06
N LEU A 143 -23.98 -6.82 -1.92
CA LEU A 143 -22.55 -7.11 -2.11
C LEU A 143 -22.06 -8.25 -1.20
N CYS A 144 -22.61 -8.30 0.02
CA CYS A 144 -22.21 -9.27 1.03
C CYS A 144 -23.12 -10.51 1.07
N THR A 145 -24.19 -10.52 0.27
CA THR A 145 -25.14 -11.65 0.22
C THR A 145 -24.45 -12.89 -0.33
N GLY A 146 -24.56 -14.01 0.38
CA GLY A 146 -23.93 -15.27 0.00
C GLY A 146 -22.44 -15.37 0.31
N LYS A 147 -21.80 -14.31 0.83
CA LYS A 147 -20.44 -14.38 1.35
C LYS A 147 -20.44 -15.03 2.72
N ASN A 148 -19.45 -15.88 2.99
CA ASN A 148 -19.18 -16.35 4.34
C ASN A 148 -18.51 -15.23 5.13
N LEU A 149 -19.24 -14.65 6.09
CA LEU A 149 -18.81 -13.51 6.91
C LEU A 149 -17.95 -13.90 8.12
N ASP A 150 -17.72 -15.19 8.35
CA ASP A 150 -16.79 -15.66 9.39
C ASP A 150 -15.32 -15.36 9.02
N TYR A 151 -15.08 -15.01 7.76
CA TYR A 151 -13.76 -14.75 7.19
C TYR A 151 -13.73 -13.44 6.41
N ARG A 152 -12.56 -12.78 6.45
CA ARG A 152 -12.31 -11.56 5.68
C ARG A 152 -12.30 -11.88 4.19
N SER A 153 -12.91 -11.00 3.39
CA SER A 153 -12.77 -11.02 1.92
C SER A 153 -11.32 -10.71 1.51
N ALA A 154 -10.92 -11.14 0.31
CA ALA A 154 -9.57 -10.87 -0.19
C ALA A 154 -9.32 -9.38 -0.42
N ASP A 155 -10.34 -8.63 -0.83
CA ASP A 155 -10.25 -7.20 -1.16
C ASP A 155 -10.59 -6.29 0.02
N GLY A 156 -10.93 -6.82 1.20
CA GLY A 156 -11.35 -6.05 2.37
C GLY A 156 -12.81 -5.55 2.33
N SER A 157 -13.58 -5.88 1.28
CA SER A 157 -15.02 -5.60 1.24
C SER A 157 -15.79 -6.33 2.34
N CYS A 158 -16.97 -5.82 2.72
CA CYS A 158 -17.87 -6.42 3.71
C CYS A 158 -17.31 -6.50 5.14
N ASN A 159 -16.21 -5.82 5.46
CA ASN A 159 -15.78 -5.64 6.85
C ASN A 159 -16.80 -4.80 7.63
N ASN A 160 -17.26 -3.70 7.02
CA ASN A 160 -18.35 -2.88 7.55
C ASN A 160 -19.66 -3.20 6.82
N LEU A 161 -20.62 -3.82 7.51
CA LEU A 161 -21.90 -4.29 6.92
C LEU A 161 -22.87 -3.16 6.53
N LYS A 162 -22.66 -1.93 7.03
CA LYS A 162 -23.44 -0.76 6.62
C LYS A 162 -22.79 -0.04 5.44
N ARG A 163 -21.46 -0.14 5.32
CA ARG A 163 -20.63 0.51 4.30
C ARG A 163 -19.68 -0.51 3.71
N ASN A 164 -20.22 -1.37 2.83
CA ASN A 164 -19.55 -2.58 2.36
C ASN A 164 -18.22 -2.36 1.62
N TYR A 165 -17.94 -1.15 1.15
CA TYR A 165 -16.70 -0.77 0.45
C TYR A 165 -15.66 -0.10 1.36
N LEU A 166 -16.00 0.18 2.61
CA LEU A 166 -15.11 0.89 3.53
C LEU A 166 -13.85 0.04 3.81
N GLY A 167 -12.68 0.63 3.57
CA GLY A 167 -11.37 -0.04 3.72
C GLY A 167 -11.00 -1.06 2.63
N LYS A 168 -11.82 -1.19 1.58
CA LYS A 168 -11.55 -2.07 0.44
C LYS A 168 -10.29 -1.63 -0.33
N ALA A 169 -9.57 -2.60 -0.91
CA ALA A 169 -8.49 -2.37 -1.86
C ALA A 169 -8.94 -1.65 -3.14
N ASN A 170 -7.99 -0.98 -3.78
CA ASN A 170 -8.20 -0.12 -4.95
C ASN A 170 -9.18 1.03 -4.69
N THR A 171 -9.12 1.61 -3.48
CA THR A 171 -9.88 2.81 -3.11
C THR A 171 -8.93 3.94 -2.70
N ALA A 172 -9.37 5.19 -2.77
CA ALA A 172 -8.51 6.35 -2.51
C ALA A 172 -8.13 6.44 -1.01
N TYR A 173 -6.91 6.88 -0.72
CA TYR A 173 -6.50 7.16 0.66
C TYR A 173 -7.34 8.26 1.30
N LYS A 174 -7.52 8.17 2.62
CA LYS A 174 -8.13 9.21 3.44
C LYS A 174 -7.32 10.51 3.43
N ARG A 175 -7.99 11.64 3.25
CA ARG A 175 -7.38 12.96 3.45
C ARG A 175 -7.73 13.48 4.85
N LEU A 176 -6.71 13.72 5.68
CA LEU A 176 -6.89 14.35 6.99
C LEU A 176 -7.10 15.86 6.88
N LEU A 177 -6.53 16.46 5.85
CA LEU A 177 -6.64 17.88 5.51
C LEU A 177 -7.05 18.03 4.04
N PHE A 178 -7.69 19.16 3.72
CA PHE A 178 -7.98 19.50 2.33
C PHE A 178 -6.65 19.62 1.56
N PRO A 179 -6.51 19.00 0.36
CA PRO A 179 -5.26 19.00 -0.38
C PRO A 179 -4.87 20.42 -0.83
N GLU A 180 -3.57 20.70 -0.85
CA GLU A 180 -3.03 21.99 -1.28
C GLU A 180 -2.38 21.87 -2.66
N TYR A 181 -3.06 22.43 -3.65
CA TYR A 181 -2.60 22.52 -5.03
C TYR A 181 -2.64 23.97 -5.49
N THR A 182 -1.70 24.36 -6.35
CA THR A 182 -1.63 25.73 -6.88
C THR A 182 -2.91 26.13 -7.61
N ASP A 183 -3.50 25.17 -8.32
CA ASP A 183 -4.68 25.34 -9.16
C ASP A 183 -5.97 24.78 -8.49
N GLY A 184 -5.90 24.50 -7.18
CA GLY A 184 -6.99 23.92 -6.40
C GLY A 184 -7.31 22.45 -6.66
N ILE A 185 -6.73 21.83 -7.69
CA ILE A 185 -7.17 20.55 -8.23
C ILE A 185 -6.01 19.54 -8.28
N SER A 186 -4.89 19.94 -8.87
CA SER A 186 -3.84 19.00 -9.28
C SER A 186 -2.50 19.64 -9.67
N GLU A 187 -2.26 20.92 -9.56
CA GLU A 187 -0.94 21.49 -9.86
C GLU A 187 -0.09 21.49 -8.60
N MET A 188 1.18 21.07 -8.75
CA MET A 188 2.12 21.05 -7.63
C MET A 188 2.15 22.41 -6.94
N PRO A 189 2.15 22.45 -5.60
CA PRO A 189 2.10 23.69 -4.84
C PRO A 189 3.32 24.57 -5.13
N ASN A 190 3.10 25.88 -5.07
CA ASN A 190 4.13 26.92 -5.10
C ASN A 190 4.13 27.65 -3.75
N PHE A 191 5.27 28.19 -3.34
CA PHE A 191 5.40 28.97 -2.11
C PHE A 191 5.61 30.46 -2.46
N TYR A 192 4.62 31.32 -2.16
CA TYR A 192 4.62 32.74 -2.55
C TYR A 192 4.99 32.95 -4.02
N GLU A 193 4.29 32.25 -4.93
CA GLU A 193 4.52 32.30 -6.39
C GLU A 193 5.90 31.82 -6.85
N LYS A 194 6.73 31.27 -5.94
CA LYS A 194 7.97 30.60 -6.28
C LYS A 194 7.76 29.10 -6.37
N LYS A 195 8.31 28.51 -7.43
CA LYS A 195 8.36 27.06 -7.61
C LYS A 195 9.10 26.43 -6.42
N LEU A 196 8.56 25.34 -5.88
CA LEU A 196 9.23 24.56 -4.84
C LEU A 196 10.60 24.05 -5.34
N PRO A 197 11.57 23.85 -4.43
CA PRO A 197 12.88 23.35 -4.79
C PRO A 197 12.75 21.96 -5.43
N ASP A 198 13.67 21.67 -6.36
CA ASP A 198 13.75 20.36 -6.98
C ASP A 198 13.96 19.27 -5.89
N PRO A 199 13.16 18.19 -5.87
CA PRO A 199 13.29 17.15 -4.84
C PRO A 199 14.70 16.54 -4.77
N ARG A 200 15.41 16.45 -5.90
CA ARG A 200 16.80 15.96 -5.92
C ARG A 200 17.74 16.95 -5.26
N LEU A 201 17.56 18.25 -5.49
CA LEU A 201 18.35 19.28 -4.82
C LEU A 201 18.15 19.24 -3.30
N VAL A 202 16.91 19.07 -2.83
CA VAL A 202 16.61 18.92 -1.40
C VAL A 202 17.32 17.69 -0.83
N SER A 203 17.19 16.54 -1.51
CA SER A 203 17.83 15.28 -1.14
C SER A 203 19.35 15.42 -1.04
N THR A 204 20.03 15.93 -2.08
CA THR A 204 21.50 16.06 -2.09
C THR A 204 22.04 17.12 -1.14
N THR A 205 21.20 18.05 -0.68
CA THR A 205 21.62 19.13 0.23
C THR A 205 21.40 18.77 1.70
N LEU A 206 20.27 18.12 2.02
CA LEU A 206 19.87 17.84 3.39
C LEU A 206 20.26 16.44 3.87
N VAL A 207 20.31 15.47 2.96
CA VAL A 207 20.59 14.09 3.31
C VAL A 207 22.08 13.83 3.26
N LYS A 208 22.61 13.14 4.27
CA LYS A 208 24.01 12.71 4.34
C LYS A 208 24.08 11.21 4.52
N ASP A 209 25.08 10.61 3.90
CA ASP A 209 25.43 9.20 4.12
C ASP A 209 26.38 9.10 5.31
N GLU A 210 25.78 8.91 6.48
CA GLU A 210 26.50 8.75 7.73
C GLU A 210 25.78 7.71 8.60
N ASP A 211 26.51 6.70 9.06
CA ASP A 211 25.97 5.67 9.94
C ASP A 211 25.68 6.23 11.33
N SER A 212 24.46 6.01 11.81
CA SER A 212 23.97 6.41 13.13
C SER A 212 23.18 5.25 13.76
N PRO A 213 23.85 4.16 14.17
CA PRO A 213 23.18 2.97 14.67
C PRO A 213 22.43 3.22 15.99
N ASP A 214 21.23 2.65 16.09
CA ASP A 214 20.42 2.55 17.29
C ASP A 214 20.57 1.15 17.90
N HIS A 215 21.44 1.02 18.89
CA HIS A 215 21.69 -0.25 19.58
C HIS A 215 20.53 -0.73 20.45
N THR A 216 19.45 0.05 20.60
CA THR A 216 18.25 -0.37 21.33
C THR A 216 17.24 -1.10 20.45
N LYS A 217 17.42 -1.08 19.13
CA LYS A 217 16.49 -1.66 18.14
C LYS A 217 17.23 -2.52 17.14
N THR A 218 16.67 -3.68 16.84
CA THR A 218 17.23 -4.63 15.86
C THR A 218 16.71 -4.31 14.46
N MET A 219 17.44 -4.66 13.40
CA MET A 219 17.04 -4.48 12.00
C MET A 219 15.64 -5.03 11.66
N MET A 220 15.16 -6.04 12.39
CA MET A 220 13.79 -6.53 12.31
C MET A 220 12.75 -5.42 12.50
N MET A 221 13.02 -4.40 13.31
CA MET A 221 12.15 -3.25 13.54
C MET A 221 11.87 -2.49 12.24
N ALA A 222 12.90 -2.26 11.42
CA ALA A 222 12.81 -1.57 10.15
C ALA A 222 12.07 -2.42 9.10
N TYR A 223 12.44 -3.70 8.98
CA TYR A 223 11.79 -4.60 8.02
C TYR A 223 10.35 -4.94 8.41
N TRP A 224 10.02 -4.96 9.71
CA TRP A 224 8.63 -5.07 10.16
C TRP A 224 7.82 -3.83 9.77
N ALA A 225 8.41 -2.62 9.91
CA ALA A 225 7.77 -1.38 9.46
C ALA A 225 7.44 -1.41 7.95
N MET A 226 8.39 -1.86 7.12
CA MET A 226 8.17 -2.05 5.68
C MET A 226 7.11 -3.11 5.39
N PHE A 227 7.20 -4.26 6.07
CA PHE A 227 6.27 -5.38 5.92
C PHE A 227 4.82 -4.99 6.23
N ILE A 228 4.60 -4.27 7.33
CA ILE A 228 3.29 -3.73 7.71
C ILE A 228 2.86 -2.59 6.78
N GLY A 229 3.80 -1.75 6.34
CA GLY A 229 3.54 -0.70 5.36
C GLY A 229 3.03 -1.27 4.03
N HIS A 230 3.52 -2.44 3.63
CA HIS A 230 3.05 -3.14 2.43
C HIS A 230 1.64 -3.72 2.59
N ASP A 231 1.24 -4.14 3.79
CA ASP A 231 -0.13 -4.59 4.08
C ASP A 231 -1.14 -3.44 4.00
N LEU A 232 -0.74 -2.25 4.46
CA LEU A 232 -1.63 -1.09 4.59
C LEU A 232 -1.70 -0.21 3.34
N SER A 233 -0.64 -0.18 2.53
CA SER A 233 -0.50 0.85 1.51
C SER A 233 0.26 0.36 0.28
N HIS A 234 -0.32 0.61 -0.90
CA HIS A 234 0.36 0.50 -2.18
C HIS A 234 -0.17 1.58 -3.12
N THR A 235 0.56 2.67 -3.23
CA THR A 235 0.13 3.81 -4.06
C THR A 235 0.29 3.48 -5.54
N ALA A 236 -0.81 3.47 -6.28
CA ALA A 236 -0.76 3.39 -7.75
C ALA A 236 -0.19 4.70 -8.32
N VAL A 237 0.81 4.61 -9.20
CA VAL A 237 1.37 5.77 -9.92
C VAL A 237 1.11 5.60 -11.41
N SER A 238 0.48 6.61 -12.02
CA SER A 238 0.28 6.67 -13.48
C SER A 238 1.63 6.91 -14.18
N THR A 239 2.03 6.09 -15.16
CA THR A 239 3.40 6.11 -15.69
C THR A 239 3.69 7.31 -16.59
N MET A 240 2.67 7.97 -17.13
CA MET A 240 2.79 9.25 -17.86
C MET A 240 2.34 10.49 -17.08
N GLY A 241 2.05 10.33 -15.78
CA GLY A 241 1.66 11.42 -14.90
C GLY A 241 2.82 12.21 -14.30
N MET A 242 3.85 12.62 -15.06
CA MET A 242 4.81 13.63 -14.54
C MET A 242 4.11 14.93 -14.09
N HIS A 243 2.85 15.12 -14.51
CA HIS A 243 1.98 16.23 -14.10
C HIS A 243 0.76 15.81 -13.25
N ILE A 244 0.54 14.52 -12.96
CA ILE A 244 -0.67 14.06 -12.23
C ILE A 244 -0.33 13.06 -11.11
N LYS A 245 -0.10 13.57 -9.89
CA LYS A 245 0.14 12.79 -8.65
C LYS A 245 -0.98 12.98 -7.59
N HIS A 246 -2.23 13.20 -7.99
CA HIS A 246 -3.15 14.01 -7.16
C HIS A 246 -4.30 13.28 -6.47
N LEU A 247 -4.78 12.15 -7.03
CA LEU A 247 -5.61 11.20 -6.29
C LEU A 247 -4.86 9.89 -6.15
N THR A 248 -4.23 9.70 -5.00
CA THR A 248 -3.48 8.48 -4.71
C THR A 248 -4.46 7.38 -4.34
N MET A 249 -4.56 6.38 -5.22
CA MET A 249 -5.32 5.17 -4.98
C MET A 249 -4.47 4.20 -4.16
N ASN A 250 -5.06 3.61 -3.13
CA ASN A 250 -4.46 2.52 -2.38
C ASN A 250 -4.85 1.19 -3.03
N GLN A 251 -3.88 0.49 -3.59
CA GLN A 251 -4.09 -0.85 -4.16
C GLN A 251 -4.14 -1.94 -3.07
N ALA A 252 -3.59 -1.67 -1.89
CA ALA A 252 -3.68 -2.56 -0.73
C ALA A 252 -5.04 -2.40 -0.01
N THR A 253 -5.40 -3.37 0.84
CA THR A 253 -6.52 -3.19 1.78
C THR A 253 -6.13 -2.13 2.82
N HIS A 254 -7.10 -1.48 3.46
CA HIS A 254 -6.81 -0.50 4.51
C HIS A 254 -6.71 -1.14 5.90
N TYR A 255 -6.70 -2.47 5.97
CA TYR A 255 -6.70 -3.25 7.20
C TYR A 255 -5.35 -3.93 7.38
N LEU A 256 -4.96 -4.21 8.63
CA LEU A 256 -3.91 -5.19 8.90
C LEU A 256 -4.51 -6.59 8.76
N ASP A 257 -4.62 -7.09 7.53
CA ASP A 257 -5.24 -8.38 7.23
C ASP A 257 -4.32 -9.37 6.51
N ALA A 258 -3.02 -9.05 6.47
CA ALA A 258 -1.98 -9.82 5.80
C ALA A 258 -2.17 -9.93 4.28
N SER A 259 -2.84 -8.96 3.66
CA SER A 259 -3.04 -8.86 2.22
C SER A 259 -1.73 -8.88 1.43
N MET A 260 -0.62 -8.38 2.00
CA MET A 260 0.70 -8.50 1.37
C MET A 260 1.17 -9.96 1.19
N ILE A 261 0.69 -10.91 1.99
CA ILE A 261 0.94 -12.34 1.81
C ILE A 261 -0.11 -12.95 0.88
N TYR A 262 -1.38 -12.65 1.11
CA TYR A 262 -2.52 -13.40 0.54
C TYR A 262 -3.11 -12.77 -0.73
N GLY A 263 -2.69 -11.56 -1.10
CA GLY A 263 -3.23 -10.78 -2.21
C GLY A 263 -4.50 -10.00 -1.85
N THR A 264 -4.89 -9.11 -2.76
CA THR A 264 -6.04 -8.19 -2.61
C THR A 264 -7.22 -8.54 -3.51
N SER A 265 -7.17 -9.68 -4.20
CA SER A 265 -8.24 -10.20 -5.04
C SER A 265 -8.34 -11.72 -4.91
N GLU A 266 -9.52 -12.27 -5.15
CA GLU A 266 -9.73 -13.72 -5.06
C GLU A 266 -8.89 -14.49 -6.09
N GLU A 267 -8.76 -13.95 -7.31
CA GLU A 267 -7.89 -14.50 -8.36
C GLU A 267 -6.43 -14.57 -7.88
N GLN A 268 -5.92 -13.50 -7.28
CA GLN A 268 -4.55 -13.47 -6.77
C GLN A 268 -4.38 -14.44 -5.60
N THR A 269 -5.32 -14.46 -4.64
CA THR A 269 -5.30 -15.39 -3.52
C THR A 269 -5.28 -16.85 -3.98
N LEU A 270 -6.11 -17.21 -4.96
CA LEU A 270 -6.12 -18.55 -5.54
C LEU A 270 -4.79 -18.88 -6.23
N SER A 271 -4.18 -17.93 -6.94
CA SER A 271 -2.90 -18.13 -7.64
C SER A 271 -1.71 -18.41 -6.70
N LEU A 272 -1.83 -18.00 -5.43
CA LEU A 272 -0.80 -18.18 -4.38
C LEU A 272 -0.99 -19.47 -3.59
N ARG A 273 -2.11 -20.18 -3.75
CA ARG A 273 -2.42 -21.41 -3.01
C ARG A 273 -1.89 -22.64 -3.73
N GLN A 274 -1.62 -23.68 -2.94
CA GLN A 274 -1.35 -25.02 -3.46
C GLN A 274 -2.66 -25.73 -3.86
N MET A 275 -3.81 -25.23 -3.38
CA MET A 275 -5.15 -25.84 -3.54
C MET A 275 -5.24 -27.24 -2.92
N SER A 276 -4.43 -27.49 -1.88
CA SER A 276 -4.43 -28.74 -1.13
C SER A 276 -3.97 -28.49 0.31
N PHE A 277 -4.68 -29.11 1.27
CA PHE A 277 -4.44 -29.03 2.73
C PHE A 277 -4.42 -27.61 3.30
N GLY A 278 -5.07 -26.66 2.64
CA GLY A 278 -5.09 -25.25 3.02
C GLY A 278 -3.74 -24.55 2.86
N LEU A 279 -2.81 -25.11 2.09
CA LEU A 279 -1.44 -24.60 1.98
C LEU A 279 -1.30 -23.48 0.94
N LEU A 280 -0.38 -22.57 1.22
CA LEU A 280 0.23 -21.69 0.21
C LEU A 280 1.24 -22.47 -0.63
N SER A 281 1.30 -22.14 -1.92
CA SER A 281 2.31 -22.66 -2.84
C SER A 281 3.71 -22.24 -2.38
N VAL A 282 4.68 -23.13 -2.57
CA VAL A 282 6.09 -22.91 -2.18
C VAL A 282 7.03 -23.52 -3.21
N GLU A 283 8.22 -22.95 -3.33
CA GLU A 283 9.34 -23.57 -4.03
C GLU A 283 10.09 -24.50 -3.06
N LYS A 284 10.09 -25.80 -3.35
CA LYS A 284 10.73 -26.80 -2.48
C LYS A 284 12.20 -26.94 -2.82
N ARG A 285 13.08 -26.52 -1.90
CA ARG A 285 14.52 -26.75 -2.05
C ARG A 285 14.94 -28.16 -1.68
N TRP A 286 14.33 -28.71 -0.63
CA TRP A 286 14.54 -30.09 -0.17
C TRP A 286 13.18 -30.74 0.07
N PHE A 287 12.88 -31.83 -0.65
CA PHE A 287 11.56 -32.46 -0.68
C PHE A 287 10.99 -32.85 0.69
N PHE A 288 11.86 -33.17 1.66
CA PHE A 288 11.48 -33.67 2.98
C PHE A 288 11.73 -32.68 4.12
N ASP A 289 12.18 -31.46 3.82
CA ASP A 289 12.46 -30.44 4.83
C ASP A 289 11.66 -29.15 4.56
N PRO A 290 10.50 -28.98 5.20
CA PRO A 290 9.70 -27.76 5.10
C PRO A 290 10.44 -26.50 5.60
N SER A 291 11.50 -26.65 6.40
CA SER A 291 12.34 -25.52 6.82
C SER A 291 13.24 -25.00 5.68
N SER A 292 13.18 -25.63 4.51
CA SER A 292 13.84 -25.19 3.29
C SER A 292 12.90 -24.53 2.28
N ASP A 293 11.58 -24.58 2.50
CA ASP A 293 10.56 -24.05 1.59
C ASP A 293 10.76 -22.55 1.36
N LEU A 294 10.75 -22.10 0.12
CA LEU A 294 10.77 -20.68 -0.23
C LEU A 294 9.42 -20.26 -0.79
N MET A 295 9.19 -18.96 -0.94
CA MET A 295 8.05 -18.50 -1.72
C MET A 295 8.10 -19.09 -3.15
N PRO A 296 6.96 -19.24 -3.84
CA PRO A 296 6.95 -19.79 -5.18
C PRO A 296 7.56 -18.80 -6.17
N LEU A 297 8.30 -19.27 -7.16
CA LEU A 297 8.86 -18.39 -8.19
C LEU A 297 7.76 -17.86 -9.13
N GLU A 298 8.00 -16.67 -9.67
CA GLU A 298 7.17 -16.07 -10.71
C GLU A 298 7.39 -16.80 -12.03
N THR A 299 6.31 -17.25 -12.66
CA THR A 299 6.39 -18.02 -13.90
C THR A 299 6.40 -17.13 -15.14
N ASN A 300 5.97 -15.88 -14.99
CA ASN A 300 5.86 -14.91 -16.07
C ASN A 300 6.95 -13.85 -15.98
N ASP A 301 7.39 -13.37 -17.13
CA ASP A 301 8.42 -12.34 -17.19
C ASP A 301 7.82 -10.96 -16.89
N THR A 302 7.85 -10.56 -15.62
CA THR A 302 7.53 -9.18 -15.23
C THR A 302 8.75 -8.28 -15.35
N ASN A 303 9.97 -8.82 -15.57
CA ASN A 303 11.26 -8.13 -15.50
C ASN A 303 11.46 -7.25 -14.23
N VAL A 304 10.65 -7.45 -13.17
CA VAL A 304 10.75 -6.70 -11.91
C VAL A 304 12.07 -6.99 -11.21
N CYS A 305 12.42 -8.27 -11.10
CA CYS A 305 13.64 -8.71 -10.46
C CYS A 305 14.81 -8.72 -11.42
N GLN A 306 16.01 -8.51 -10.88
CA GLN A 306 17.22 -8.53 -11.68
C GLN A 306 17.46 -9.94 -12.26
N ASN A 307 17.94 -10.00 -13.49
CA ASN A 307 18.28 -11.22 -14.25
C ASN A 307 17.09 -11.96 -14.93
N GLY A 308 15.92 -11.31 -15.07
CA GLY A 308 14.85 -11.77 -15.98
C GLY A 308 13.83 -12.73 -15.34
N PRO A 309 13.05 -13.47 -16.16
CA PRO A 309 11.93 -14.29 -15.68
C PRO A 309 12.38 -15.39 -14.71
N GLY A 310 11.51 -15.75 -13.77
CA GLY A 310 11.80 -16.80 -12.78
C GLY A 310 12.76 -16.39 -11.66
N THR A 311 13.10 -15.10 -11.57
CA THR A 311 13.98 -14.58 -10.51
C THR A 311 13.24 -13.89 -9.36
N CYS A 312 11.99 -13.47 -9.59
CA CYS A 312 11.10 -13.00 -8.53
C CYS A 312 10.38 -14.14 -7.83
N TYR A 313 10.01 -13.89 -6.58
CA TYR A 313 9.02 -14.68 -5.86
C TYR A 313 7.62 -14.08 -6.00
N ARG A 314 6.61 -14.94 -6.08
CA ARG A 314 5.20 -14.58 -6.04
C ARG A 314 4.73 -14.42 -4.60
N ALA A 315 4.06 -13.31 -4.33
CA ALA A 315 3.42 -12.98 -3.08
C ALA A 315 2.15 -12.15 -3.34
N GLY A 316 1.38 -11.86 -2.29
CA GLY A 316 0.27 -10.91 -2.36
C GLY A 316 0.70 -9.49 -2.74
N ASP A 317 1.94 -9.12 -2.42
CA ASP A 317 2.55 -7.85 -2.78
C ASP A 317 3.90 -8.06 -3.49
N THR A 318 4.08 -7.42 -4.64
CA THR A 318 5.27 -7.60 -5.49
C THR A 318 6.54 -7.00 -4.87
N ARG A 319 6.40 -5.98 -4.01
CA ARG A 319 7.52 -5.31 -3.31
C ARG A 319 8.16 -6.22 -2.27
N ALA A 320 7.62 -7.41 -2.02
CA ALA A 320 8.29 -8.49 -1.29
C ALA A 320 9.67 -8.85 -1.88
N ASN A 321 9.92 -8.49 -3.14
CA ASN A 321 11.19 -8.76 -3.83
C ASN A 321 12.21 -7.61 -3.76
N ALA A 322 11.83 -6.44 -3.23
CA ALA A 322 12.68 -5.25 -3.22
C ALA A 322 14.03 -5.48 -2.52
N TYR A 323 14.04 -6.22 -1.40
CA TYR A 323 15.26 -6.57 -0.67
C TYR A 323 15.25 -8.05 -0.24
N PRO A 324 16.39 -8.76 -0.27
CA PRO A 324 16.48 -10.14 0.21
C PRO A 324 16.03 -10.31 1.67
N GLN A 325 16.35 -9.35 2.54
CA GLN A 325 15.94 -9.38 3.95
C GLN A 325 14.42 -9.24 4.11
N LEU A 326 13.79 -8.40 3.28
CA LEU A 326 12.34 -8.28 3.28
C LEU A 326 11.71 -9.58 2.79
N ASN A 327 12.24 -10.14 1.69
CA ASN A 327 11.81 -11.43 1.17
C ASN A 327 11.92 -12.57 2.20
N ALA A 328 12.96 -12.52 3.06
CA ALA A 328 13.13 -13.45 4.17
C ALA A 328 11.99 -13.37 5.18
N VAL A 329 11.53 -12.17 5.52
CA VAL A 329 10.38 -11.95 6.40
C VAL A 329 9.10 -12.49 5.77
N TYR A 330 8.86 -12.22 4.48
CA TYR A 330 7.71 -12.79 3.76
C TYR A 330 7.73 -14.33 3.74
N THR A 331 8.88 -14.91 3.40
CA THR A 331 9.07 -16.37 3.35
C THR A 331 8.83 -17.01 4.73
N MET A 332 9.28 -16.37 5.81
CA MET A 332 9.01 -16.81 7.18
C MET A 332 7.50 -16.90 7.46
N TRP A 333 6.72 -15.91 7.05
CA TRP A 333 5.27 -15.90 7.27
C TRP A 333 4.51 -16.87 6.37
N VAL A 334 4.97 -17.11 5.14
CA VAL A 334 4.41 -18.18 4.27
C VAL A 334 4.63 -19.55 4.92
N ARG A 335 5.83 -19.79 5.49
CA ARG A 335 6.12 -21.02 6.24
C ARG A 335 5.24 -21.15 7.47
N GLU A 336 5.01 -20.06 8.20
CA GLU A 336 4.16 -20.07 9.39
C GLU A 336 2.71 -20.40 9.04
N HIS A 337 2.15 -19.83 7.97
CA HIS A 337 0.84 -20.22 7.45
C HIS A 337 0.78 -21.73 7.17
N ASN A 338 1.76 -22.25 6.41
CA ASN A 338 1.81 -23.68 6.07
C ASN A 338 2.03 -24.57 7.30
N ARG A 339 2.73 -24.10 8.33
CA ARG A 339 2.85 -24.79 9.62
C ARG A 339 1.49 -24.87 10.32
N ILE A 340 0.78 -23.75 10.43
CA ILE A 340 -0.55 -23.68 11.06
C ILE A 340 -1.55 -24.58 10.32
N ALA A 341 -1.61 -24.50 8.98
CA ALA A 341 -2.52 -25.31 8.18
C ALA A 341 -2.28 -26.83 8.37
N ARG A 342 -1.00 -27.26 8.44
CA ARG A 342 -0.64 -28.66 8.74
C ARG A 342 -1.08 -29.09 10.14
N GLU A 343 -0.94 -28.24 11.15
CA GLU A 343 -1.42 -28.55 12.50
C GLU A 343 -2.94 -28.60 12.57
N LEU A 344 -3.65 -27.66 11.93
CA LEU A 344 -5.11 -27.66 11.85
C LEU A 344 -5.63 -28.92 11.16
N TYR A 345 -4.96 -29.38 10.09
CA TYR A 345 -5.34 -30.60 9.39
C TYR A 345 -5.21 -31.85 10.26
N LYS A 346 -4.16 -31.95 11.09
CA LYS A 346 -3.97 -33.08 12.02
C LYS A 346 -5.11 -33.19 13.04
N GLU A 347 -5.57 -32.05 13.54
CA GLU A 347 -6.64 -31.99 14.53
C GLU A 347 -8.05 -32.08 13.90
N ASN A 348 -8.19 -31.68 12.62
CA ASN A 348 -9.48 -31.56 11.93
C ASN A 348 -9.47 -32.28 10.57
N LEU A 349 -9.41 -33.61 10.60
CA LEU A 349 -9.24 -34.46 9.40
C LEU A 349 -10.34 -34.31 8.32
N PHE A 350 -11.51 -33.75 8.67
CA PHE A 350 -12.64 -33.58 7.75
C PHE A 350 -12.75 -32.16 7.17
N TRP A 351 -11.91 -31.22 7.58
CA TRP A 351 -11.93 -29.87 7.02
C TRP A 351 -11.45 -29.89 5.56
N SER A 352 -12.16 -29.14 4.73
CA SER A 352 -11.80 -28.89 3.34
C SER A 352 -10.55 -28.02 3.23
N ASP A 353 -9.95 -28.01 2.03
CA ASP A 353 -8.84 -27.10 1.70
C ASP A 353 -9.18 -25.63 2.01
N GLU A 354 -10.42 -25.22 1.72
CA GLU A 354 -10.89 -23.86 1.94
C GLU A 354 -10.99 -23.51 3.43
N GLU A 355 -11.55 -24.41 4.25
CA GLU A 355 -11.66 -24.21 5.70
C GLU A 355 -10.27 -24.11 6.35
N LEU A 356 -9.37 -25.02 6.00
CA LEU A 356 -7.99 -25.01 6.48
C LEU A 356 -7.26 -23.72 6.09
N PHE A 357 -7.35 -23.32 4.81
CA PHE A 357 -6.71 -22.10 4.33
C PHE A 357 -7.23 -20.86 5.07
N ARG A 358 -8.56 -20.75 5.21
CA ARG A 358 -9.18 -19.57 5.83
C ARG A 358 -8.87 -19.47 7.32
N GLU A 359 -8.90 -20.57 8.06
CA GLU A 359 -8.53 -20.59 9.48
C GLU A 359 -7.02 -20.35 9.67
N ALA A 360 -6.15 -20.95 8.84
CA ALA A 360 -4.71 -20.65 8.89
C ALA A 360 -4.41 -19.18 8.56
N LYS A 361 -5.07 -18.60 7.55
CA LYS A 361 -5.00 -17.17 7.23
C LYS A 361 -5.44 -16.31 8.42
N LYS A 362 -6.59 -16.62 9.02
CA LYS A 362 -7.16 -15.90 10.17
C LYS A 362 -6.22 -15.89 11.38
N ILE A 363 -5.63 -17.04 11.73
CA ILE A 363 -4.66 -17.14 12.84
C ILE A 363 -3.38 -16.37 12.50
N THR A 364 -2.85 -16.51 11.28
CA THR A 364 -1.64 -15.80 10.83
C THR A 364 -1.84 -14.28 10.89
N THR A 365 -2.97 -13.77 10.39
CA THR A 365 -3.35 -12.37 10.50
C THR A 365 -3.42 -11.91 11.96
N ALA A 366 -3.98 -12.74 12.86
CA ALA A 366 -4.06 -12.41 14.27
C ALA A 366 -2.67 -12.30 14.93
N PHE A 367 -1.71 -13.16 14.55
CA PHE A 367 -0.32 -13.03 15.01
C PHE A 367 0.33 -11.74 14.52
N ILE A 368 0.14 -11.36 13.25
CA ILE A 368 0.68 -10.12 12.69
C ILE A 368 0.09 -8.90 13.40
N GLN A 369 -1.23 -8.89 13.63
CA GLN A 369 -1.89 -7.84 14.42
C GLN A 369 -1.36 -7.79 15.85
N HIS A 370 -1.22 -8.95 16.50
CA HIS A 370 -0.74 -9.04 17.87
C HIS A 370 0.66 -8.44 18.02
N ILE A 371 1.62 -8.90 17.22
CA ILE A 371 3.00 -8.39 17.23
C ILE A 371 3.01 -6.89 16.95
N THR A 372 2.22 -6.43 15.98
CA THR A 372 2.19 -5.01 15.58
C THR A 372 1.72 -4.11 16.71
N TYR A 373 0.58 -4.43 17.34
CA TYR A 373 -0.02 -3.57 18.37
C TYR A 373 0.58 -3.77 19.77
N ASN A 374 1.03 -4.99 20.10
CA ASN A 374 1.51 -5.33 21.44
C ASN A 374 3.01 -5.15 21.62
N GLU A 375 3.81 -5.29 20.56
CA GLU A 375 5.27 -5.29 20.65
C GLU A 375 5.89 -4.15 19.84
N TRP A 376 5.58 -4.09 18.54
CA TRP A 376 6.23 -3.16 17.62
C TRP A 376 5.82 -1.69 17.86
N LEU A 377 4.52 -1.38 17.99
CA LEU A 377 4.07 -0.01 18.26
C LEU A 377 4.64 0.56 19.58
N PRO A 378 4.60 -0.15 20.73
CA PRO A 378 5.25 0.31 21.96
C PRO A 378 6.76 0.50 21.84
N ALA A 379 7.45 -0.38 21.09
CA ALA A 379 8.89 -0.25 20.86
C ALA A 379 9.24 0.95 19.96
N LEU A 380 8.33 1.33 19.04
CA LEU A 380 8.51 2.46 18.14
C LEU A 380 8.19 3.80 18.81
N LEU A 381 6.99 3.90 19.39
CA LEU A 381 6.42 5.16 19.89
C LEU A 381 6.69 5.40 21.38
N GLY A 382 7.12 4.35 22.09
CA GLY A 382 7.24 4.33 23.54
C GLY A 382 5.96 3.82 24.22
N VAL A 383 6.14 2.97 25.24
CA VAL A 383 5.05 2.31 25.97
C VAL A 383 4.01 3.29 26.51
N ASN A 384 4.45 4.43 27.06
CA ASN A 384 3.55 5.44 27.61
C ASN A 384 2.70 6.09 26.53
N TYR A 385 3.32 6.51 25.42
CA TYR A 385 2.60 7.13 24.30
C TYR A 385 1.56 6.17 23.70
N THR A 386 1.94 4.91 23.49
CA THR A 386 1.03 3.88 22.96
C THR A 386 -0.16 3.66 23.88
N LYS A 387 0.07 3.59 25.21
CA LYS A 387 -1.00 3.40 26.20
C LYS A 387 -1.92 4.62 26.31
N GLU A 388 -1.35 5.81 26.43
CA GLU A 388 -2.09 7.07 26.61
C GLU A 388 -2.98 7.40 25.41
N ASN A 389 -2.59 6.97 24.20
CA ASN A 389 -3.35 7.19 22.97
C ASN A 389 -4.25 5.99 22.59
N GLY A 390 -4.41 4.98 23.46
CA GLY A 390 -5.26 3.83 23.18
C GLY A 390 -4.81 2.99 21.98
N LEU A 391 -3.50 2.96 21.70
CA LEU A 391 -2.91 2.24 20.56
C LEU A 391 -2.43 0.83 20.95
N GLY A 392 -2.45 0.47 22.22
CA GLY A 392 -2.09 -0.87 22.69
C GLY A 392 -3.27 -1.84 22.66
N LEU A 393 -2.98 -3.15 22.70
CA LEU A 393 -4.03 -4.15 22.84
C LEU A 393 -4.59 -4.14 24.27
N GLU A 394 -5.90 -4.00 24.38
CA GLU A 394 -6.64 -4.27 25.62
C GLU A 394 -7.07 -5.73 25.69
N TYR A 395 -7.40 -6.22 26.89
CA TYR A 395 -7.92 -7.58 27.09
C TYR A 395 -9.19 -7.86 26.26
N ARG A 396 -9.99 -6.81 26.00
CA ARG A 396 -11.13 -6.87 25.08
C ARG A 396 -11.17 -5.60 24.25
N THR A 397 -11.02 -5.73 22.94
CA THR A 397 -11.30 -4.65 22.00
C THR A 397 -12.77 -4.67 21.59
N LYS A 398 -13.34 -3.48 21.33
CA LYS A 398 -14.71 -3.33 20.83
C LYS A 398 -14.66 -2.83 19.40
N TYR A 399 -15.36 -3.52 18.50
CA TYR A 399 -15.55 -3.03 17.14
C TYR A 399 -16.45 -1.79 17.12
N ASP A 400 -15.97 -0.71 16.52
CA ASP A 400 -16.73 0.50 16.25
C ASP A 400 -17.05 0.59 14.76
N GLU A 401 -18.31 0.33 14.40
CA GLU A 401 -18.80 0.40 13.02
C GLU A 401 -18.80 1.82 12.43
N THR A 402 -18.62 2.86 13.26
CA THR A 402 -18.57 4.25 12.82
C THR A 402 -17.13 4.72 12.54
N ALA A 403 -16.14 3.97 13.01
CA ALA A 403 -14.73 4.24 12.75
C ALA A 403 -14.40 4.10 11.26
N ASP A 404 -13.52 4.97 10.80
CA ASP A 404 -13.05 4.97 9.42
C ASP A 404 -11.67 4.32 9.35
N PRO A 405 -11.56 3.09 8.80
CA PRO A 405 -10.32 2.33 8.74
C PRO A 405 -9.40 2.80 7.60
N SER A 406 -9.81 3.74 6.76
CA SER A 406 -9.00 4.16 5.63
C SER A 406 -7.69 4.81 6.07
N VAL A 407 -6.59 4.13 5.75
CA VAL A 407 -5.23 4.68 5.72
C VAL A 407 -5.21 6.06 5.09
N SER A 408 -4.58 7.00 5.79
CA SER A 408 -4.45 8.37 5.31
C SER A 408 -3.34 8.52 4.29
N ASN A 409 -3.51 9.46 3.36
CA ASN A 409 -2.51 9.75 2.34
C ASN A 409 -1.19 10.21 2.98
N SER A 410 -1.26 11.09 3.98
CA SER A 410 -0.09 11.54 4.74
C SER A 410 0.64 10.38 5.42
N PHE A 411 -0.10 9.41 5.97
CA PHE A 411 0.53 8.23 6.56
C PHE A 411 1.25 7.40 5.50
N ALA A 412 0.58 7.10 4.38
CA ALA A 412 1.14 6.27 3.32
C ALA A 412 2.35 6.90 2.60
N THR A 413 2.33 8.21 2.37
CA THR A 413 3.31 8.88 1.50
C THR A 413 4.39 9.65 2.22
N ALA A 414 4.14 10.10 3.46
CA ALA A 414 5.09 10.92 4.22
C ALA A 414 5.58 10.22 5.49
N ILE A 415 4.72 9.49 6.20
CA ILE A 415 5.12 8.81 7.45
C ILE A 415 5.80 7.48 7.17
N LEU A 416 5.11 6.49 6.57
CA LEU A 416 5.65 5.14 6.36
C LEU A 416 7.08 5.07 5.78
N PRO A 417 7.50 5.96 4.85
CA PRO A 417 8.89 6.00 4.38
C PRO A 417 9.94 6.24 5.45
N PHE A 418 9.59 6.58 6.70
CA PHE A 418 10.55 6.67 7.81
C PHE A 418 11.38 5.38 7.97
N ALA A 419 10.81 4.21 7.62
CA ALA A 419 11.53 2.94 7.67
C ALA A 419 12.80 2.92 6.79
N ASN A 420 12.83 3.72 5.72
CA ASN A 420 13.99 3.87 4.84
C ASN A 420 15.18 4.54 5.55
N SER A 421 14.95 5.34 6.59
CA SER A 421 16.03 5.90 7.43
C SER A 421 16.60 4.88 8.42
N MET A 422 15.87 3.79 8.69
CA MET A 422 16.28 2.79 9.69
C MET A 422 17.15 1.67 9.12
N ILE A 423 17.31 1.60 7.80
CA ILE A 423 18.06 0.53 7.13
C ILE A 423 19.50 0.96 6.83
N GLY A 424 20.46 0.13 7.20
CA GLY A 424 21.87 0.31 6.85
C GLY A 424 22.24 -0.33 5.51
N ASP A 425 23.35 0.11 4.91
CA ASP A 425 23.77 -0.35 3.58
C ASP A 425 24.17 -1.84 3.54
N SER A 426 24.85 -2.31 4.59
CA SER A 426 25.45 -3.64 4.60
C SER A 426 24.42 -4.73 4.86
N ILE A 427 24.40 -5.73 3.99
CA ILE A 427 23.60 -6.93 4.17
C ILE A 427 24.50 -8.04 4.72
N SER A 428 24.32 -8.37 6.00
CA SER A 428 25.08 -9.42 6.67
C SER A 428 24.21 -10.52 7.27
N GLY A 429 24.61 -11.77 7.06
CA GLY A 429 24.06 -12.97 7.69
C GLY A 429 24.85 -13.39 8.91
N TYR A 430 24.16 -13.93 9.89
CA TYR A 430 24.73 -14.35 11.17
C TYR A 430 24.50 -15.84 11.41
N GLN A 431 25.29 -16.41 12.31
CA GLN A 431 25.12 -17.79 12.79
C GLN A 431 25.38 -17.85 14.29
N TYR A 432 24.77 -18.84 14.95
CA TYR A 432 25.08 -19.15 16.34
C TYR A 432 26.48 -19.76 16.48
N ILE A 433 27.10 -19.50 17.63
CA ILE A 433 28.34 -20.14 18.09
C ILE A 433 28.02 -20.72 19.46
N ASP A 434 28.16 -22.03 19.64
CA ASP A 434 28.01 -22.65 20.96
C ASP A 434 26.67 -22.34 21.66
N GLY A 435 25.56 -22.43 20.91
CA GLY A 435 24.21 -22.21 21.41
C GLY A 435 23.60 -20.84 21.07
N PRO A 436 22.36 -20.57 21.52
CA PRO A 436 21.58 -19.41 21.08
C PRO A 436 22.09 -18.06 21.62
N SER A 437 22.96 -18.07 22.63
CA SER A 437 23.39 -16.85 23.32
C SER A 437 24.57 -16.12 22.67
N LYS A 438 25.29 -16.76 21.74
CA LYS A 438 26.42 -16.13 21.05
C LYS A 438 26.23 -16.26 19.55
N VAL A 439 26.43 -15.14 18.87
CA VAL A 439 26.29 -15.02 17.42
C VAL A 439 27.55 -14.40 16.83
N ARG A 440 27.92 -14.83 15.62
CA ARG A 440 28.91 -14.14 14.78
C ARG A 440 28.38 -13.96 13.39
N THR A 441 29.02 -13.08 12.63
CA THR A 441 28.87 -13.01 11.19
C THR A 441 29.19 -14.39 10.57
N HIS A 442 28.30 -14.86 9.71
CA HIS A 442 28.48 -16.14 9.02
C HIS A 442 29.66 -16.04 8.04
N PRO A 443 30.56 -17.04 7.95
CA PRO A 443 31.61 -17.08 6.92
C PRO A 443 30.98 -17.04 5.51
N GLY A 444 31.25 -16.00 4.72
CA GLY A 444 30.55 -15.79 3.44
C GLY A 444 29.12 -15.24 3.58
N GLY A 445 28.76 -14.75 4.76
CA GLY A 445 27.49 -14.07 5.06
C GLY A 445 27.49 -12.58 4.71
N GLN A 446 28.54 -12.04 4.09
CA GLN A 446 28.48 -10.71 3.48
C GLN A 446 27.76 -10.85 2.14
N TYR A 447 26.53 -10.35 2.09
CA TYR A 447 25.68 -10.41 0.90
C TYR A 447 25.84 -9.18 0.01
N GLY A 448 26.63 -8.18 0.43
CA GLY A 448 26.91 -6.96 -0.31
C GLY A 448 26.15 -5.76 0.24
N THR A 449 25.90 -4.79 -0.63
CA THR A 449 25.19 -3.54 -0.30
C THR A 449 23.71 -3.65 -0.65
N LEU A 450 22.88 -2.75 -0.09
CA LEU A 450 21.47 -2.65 -0.44
C LEU A 450 21.27 -2.36 -1.93
N LYS A 451 22.04 -1.40 -2.47
CA LYS A 451 21.99 -1.05 -3.90
C LYS A 451 22.32 -2.22 -4.81
N GLY A 452 23.33 -3.01 -4.45
CA GLY A 452 23.73 -4.20 -5.21
C GLY A 452 22.71 -5.33 -5.18
N ASN A 453 21.78 -5.31 -4.22
CA ASN A 453 20.80 -6.38 -4.00
C ASN A 453 19.34 -5.94 -4.18
N TYR A 454 19.09 -4.70 -4.60
CA TYR A 454 17.73 -4.23 -4.85
C TYR A 454 17.07 -5.09 -5.94
N ASN A 455 15.90 -5.67 -5.67
CA ASN A 455 15.23 -6.58 -6.61
C ASN A 455 16.06 -7.83 -6.98
N GLN A 456 16.98 -8.27 -6.10
CA GLN A 456 17.70 -9.55 -6.22
C GLN A 456 17.27 -10.55 -5.12
N PRO A 457 16.01 -10.98 -5.06
CA PRO A 457 15.53 -11.77 -3.92
C PRO A 457 16.20 -13.15 -3.81
N LEU A 458 16.72 -13.70 -4.92
CA LEU A 458 17.45 -14.97 -4.92
C LEU A 458 18.75 -14.94 -4.10
N THR A 459 19.31 -13.78 -3.73
CA THR A 459 20.46 -13.71 -2.81
C THR A 459 20.16 -14.40 -1.48
N MET A 460 18.90 -14.40 -1.04
CA MET A 460 18.44 -15.12 0.14
C MET A 460 18.65 -16.63 0.06
N ASN A 461 18.73 -17.22 -1.14
CA ASN A 461 19.00 -18.66 -1.33
C ASN A 461 20.34 -19.11 -0.73
N LYS A 462 21.25 -18.19 -0.44
CA LYS A 462 22.50 -18.52 0.24
C LYS A 462 22.23 -19.01 1.67
N SER A 463 21.34 -18.36 2.43
CA SER A 463 20.80 -18.86 3.70
C SER A 463 19.71 -17.93 4.24
N LEU A 464 18.45 -18.38 4.23
CA LEU A 464 17.33 -17.67 4.86
C LEU A 464 17.54 -17.53 6.38
N HIS A 465 17.94 -18.61 7.05
CA HIS A 465 18.09 -18.63 8.51
C HIS A 465 19.13 -17.60 8.98
N ASN A 466 20.28 -17.53 8.30
CA ASN A 466 21.34 -16.61 8.68
C ASN A 466 20.93 -15.15 8.46
N MET A 467 20.10 -14.90 7.44
CA MET A 467 19.56 -13.58 7.15
C MET A 467 18.55 -13.15 8.21
N LEU A 468 17.59 -14.02 8.57
CA LEU A 468 16.63 -13.77 9.64
C LEU A 468 17.34 -13.55 10.99
N LEU A 469 18.36 -14.34 11.31
CA LEU A 469 19.18 -14.12 12.50
C LEU A 469 19.94 -12.78 12.43
N GLY A 470 20.41 -12.38 11.25
CA GLY A 470 21.00 -11.06 11.05
C GLY A 470 20.02 -9.94 11.39
N LEU A 471 18.72 -10.10 11.10
CA LEU A 471 17.71 -9.10 11.41
C LEU A 471 17.46 -8.94 12.91
N THR A 472 17.67 -9.98 13.72
CA THR A 472 17.46 -9.93 15.17
C THR A 472 18.70 -9.48 15.95
N VAL A 473 19.85 -9.38 15.30
CA VAL A 473 21.14 -9.07 15.95
C VAL A 473 21.67 -7.71 15.55
N GLN A 474 21.55 -7.35 14.27
CA GLN A 474 22.08 -6.09 13.77
C GLN A 474 21.27 -4.92 14.30
N PRO A 475 21.91 -3.82 14.74
CA PRO A 475 21.20 -2.60 15.10
C PRO A 475 20.57 -1.96 13.86
N THR A 476 19.40 -1.32 14.01
CA THR A 476 18.90 -0.38 12.99
C THR A 476 19.74 0.87 12.95
N GLN A 477 19.60 1.66 11.89
CA GLN A 477 19.92 3.08 11.96
C GLN A 477 18.83 3.84 12.75
N LYS A 478 19.17 5.02 13.27
CA LYS A 478 18.20 5.91 13.93
C LYS A 478 17.22 6.47 12.90
N VAL A 479 16.04 6.90 13.39
CA VAL A 479 15.11 7.67 12.58
C VAL A 479 15.58 9.12 12.54
N ASP A 480 16.33 9.47 11.50
CA ASP A 480 16.88 10.82 11.29
C ASP A 480 16.98 11.15 9.78
N MET A 481 17.71 12.22 9.45
CA MET A 481 17.93 12.65 8.06
C MET A 481 19.19 12.04 7.44
N LEU A 482 19.81 11.05 8.10
CA LEU A 482 20.95 10.31 7.62
C LEU A 482 20.42 9.03 6.96
N PHE A 483 20.53 8.97 5.64
CA PHE A 483 20.12 7.80 4.87
C PHE A 483 21.35 7.27 4.17
N THR A 484 21.43 5.95 4.01
CA THR A 484 22.48 5.37 3.17
C THR A 484 22.33 5.81 1.71
N GLU A 485 23.44 6.06 1.01
CA GLU A 485 23.42 6.37 -0.43
C GLU A 485 22.63 5.34 -1.24
N SER A 486 22.66 4.07 -0.84
CA SER A 486 21.94 2.98 -1.50
C SER A 486 20.41 3.15 -1.54
N VAL A 487 19.85 3.97 -0.66
CA VAL A 487 18.41 4.26 -0.57
C VAL A 487 18.07 5.59 -1.27
N ILE A 488 19.04 6.50 -1.39
CA ILE A 488 18.86 7.85 -1.94
C ILE A 488 19.17 7.92 -3.45
N PHE A 489 20.02 7.02 -3.98
CA PHE A 489 20.65 7.14 -5.32
C PHE A 489 20.36 6.02 -6.32
#